data_AF-A0A939WSP3-F1
#
_entry.id   AF-A0A939WSP3-F1
#
_cell.length_a   1.000
_cell.length_b   1.000
_cell.length_c   1.000
_cell.angle_alpha   90.00
_cell.angle_beta   90.00
_cell.angle_gamma   90.00
#
_symmetry.space_group_name_H-M   'P 1'
#
loop_
_entity.id
_entity.type
_entity.pdbx_description
1 polymer ?
#
loop_
_entity_poly.entity_id
_entity_poly.type
_entity_poly.pdbx_seq_one_letter_code
_entity_poly.pdbx_strand_id
1 'polypeptide(L)' 'MDEKSLEEAMERLLTSPKEVEVDGQRVTNQSVGDLIKVANYLASKNALKGKRLPIRITKMAAGGGAV' A
#
# COMPACT_ATOMS: atom_id res chain seq x y z
N MET A 1 4.80 4.14 -11.59
CA MET A 1 5.56 3.65 -10.42
C MET A 1 5.17 2.20 -10.22
N ASP A 2 6.08 1.30 -10.55
CA ASP A 2 5.87 -0.15 -10.44
C ASP A 2 5.83 -0.58 -8.96
N GLU A 3 4.96 -1.53 -8.60
CA GLU A 3 4.82 -1.97 -7.20
C GLU A 3 6.14 -2.57 -6.64
N LYS A 4 6.93 -3.22 -7.51
CA LYS A 4 8.25 -3.76 -7.17
C LYS A 4 9.27 -2.69 -6.79
N SER A 5 9.27 -1.54 -7.50
CA SER A 5 10.23 -0.48 -7.20
C SER A 5 9.90 0.24 -5.90
N LEU A 6 8.62 0.24 -5.49
CA LEU A 6 8.20 0.75 -4.20
C LEU A 6 8.61 -0.18 -3.05
N GLU A 7 8.45 -1.50 -3.19
CA GLU A 7 8.91 -2.49 -2.20
C GLU A 7 10.43 -2.40 -1.98
N GLU A 8 11.20 -2.32 -3.06
CA GLU A 8 12.66 -2.21 -2.97
C GLU A 8 13.10 -0.89 -2.30
N ALA A 9 12.40 0.21 -2.59
CA ALA A 9 12.64 1.49 -1.90
C ALA A 9 12.31 1.39 -0.40
N MET A 10 11.28 0.64 -0.01
CA MET A 10 10.91 0.44 1.38
C MET A 10 11.94 -0.39 2.15
N GLU A 11 12.45 -1.47 1.56
CA GLU A 11 13.53 -2.26 2.19
C GLU A 11 14.79 -1.44 2.41
N ARG A 12 15.17 -0.62 1.42
CA ARG A 12 16.29 0.33 1.56
C ARG A 12 16.04 1.35 2.67
N LEU A 13 14.83 1.88 2.80
CA LEU A 13 14.48 2.83 3.85
C LEU A 13 14.45 2.20 5.25
N LEU A 14 14.01 0.94 5.37
CA LEU A 14 14.00 0.20 6.65
C LEU A 14 15.40 -0.18 7.14
N THR A 15 16.31 -0.45 6.21
CA THR A 15 17.71 -0.79 6.51
C THR A 15 18.58 0.44 6.72
N SER A 16 18.12 1.62 6.30
CA SER A 16 18.86 2.87 6.44
C SER A 16 18.75 3.46 7.85
N PRO A 17 19.84 4.04 8.38
CA PRO A 17 19.80 4.72 9.67
C PRO A 17 18.88 5.95 9.62
N LYS A 18 18.30 6.27 10.78
CA LYS A 18 17.32 7.35 10.94
C LYS A 18 17.92 8.74 10.76
N GLU A 19 19.23 8.88 10.96
CA GLU A 19 19.97 10.12 10.79
C GLU A 19 21.17 9.83 9.87
N VAL A 20 21.26 10.58 8.78
CA VAL A 20 22.38 10.52 7.83
C VAL A 20 22.89 11.93 7.65
N GLU A 21 24.21 12.08 7.71
CA GLU A 21 24.88 13.33 7.40
C GLU A 21 25.35 13.27 5.94
N VAL A 22 24.73 14.07 5.08
CA VAL A 22 25.08 14.20 3.67
C VAL A 22 25.62 15.60 3.47
N ASP A 23 26.87 15.71 3.01
CA ASP A 23 27.53 17.00 2.74
C ASP A 23 27.50 18.01 3.91
N GLY A 24 27.66 17.52 5.14
CA GLY A 24 27.63 18.35 6.36
C GLY A 24 26.22 18.83 6.76
N GLN A 25 25.18 18.35 6.09
CA GLN A 25 23.79 18.58 6.44
C GLN A 25 23.19 17.31 7.06
N ARG A 26 22.67 17.44 8.29
CA ARG A 26 21.93 16.37 8.95
C ARG A 26 20.55 16.25 8.33
N VAL A 27 20.30 15.12 7.68
CA VAL A 27 19.00 14.78 7.10
C VAL A 27 18.36 13.71 7.97
N THR A 28 17.15 13.99 8.45
CA THR A 28 16.35 13.03 9.20
C THR A 28 15.57 12.17 8.21
N ASN A 29 15.81 10.87 8.26
CA ASN A 29 15.07 9.89 7.49
C ASN A 29 13.64 9.74 8.06
N GLN A 30 12.72 9.23 7.25
CA GLN A 30 11.33 8.94 7.65
C GLN A 30 11.30 8.05 8.89
N SER A 31 10.25 8.22 9.71
CA SER A 31 10.10 7.43 10.93
C SER A 31 9.85 5.95 10.59
N VAL A 32 10.50 5.03 11.32
CA VAL A 32 10.29 3.58 11.15
C VAL A 32 8.81 3.21 11.29
N GLY A 33 8.09 3.91 12.17
CA GLY A 33 6.65 3.71 12.36
C GLY A 33 5.81 4.04 11.12
N ASP A 34 6.17 5.08 10.38
CA ASP A 34 5.43 5.44 9.16
C ASP A 34 5.77 4.51 7.99
N LEU A 35 7.02 4.01 7.92
CA LEU A 35 7.40 2.96 6.97
C LEU A 35 6.60 1.67 7.19
N ILE A 36 6.39 1.25 8.45
CA ILE A 36 5.59 0.07 8.78
C ILE A 36 4.11 0.24 8.37
N LYS A 37 3.53 1.43 8.57
CA LYS A 37 2.15 1.72 8.15
C LYS A 37 1.99 1.59 6.64
N VAL A 38 2.94 2.14 5.88
CA VAL A 38 2.94 2.04 4.41
C VAL A 38 3.04 0.58 3.97
N ALA A 39 3.86 -0.23 4.66
CA ALA A 39 4.04 -1.65 4.33
C ALA A 39 2.73 -2.43 4.52
N ASN A 40 2.09 -2.22 5.68
CA ASN A 40 0.80 -2.83 5.99
C ASN A 40 -0.30 -2.41 5.01
N TYR A 41 -0.29 -1.16 4.58
CA TYR A 41 -1.22 -0.66 3.57
C TYR A 41 -0.99 -1.34 2.22
N LEU A 42 0.27 -1.46 1.78
CA LEU A 42 0.60 -2.11 0.51
C LEU A 42 0.19 -3.59 0.51
N ALA A 43 0.50 -4.31 1.58
CA ALA A 43 0.11 -5.70 1.76
C ALA A 43 -1.42 -5.87 1.72
N SER A 44 -2.16 -4.99 2.40
CA SER A 44 -3.63 -5.00 2.39
C SER A 44 -4.19 -4.69 1.00
N LYS A 45 -3.63 -3.71 0.29
CA LYS A 45 -4.02 -3.33 -1.07
C LYS A 45 -3.77 -4.48 -2.06
N ASN A 46 -2.64 -5.17 -1.95
CA ASN A 46 -2.31 -6.33 -2.78
C ASN A 46 -3.26 -7.50 -2.51
N ALA A 47 -3.58 -7.75 -1.23
CA ALA A 47 -4.57 -8.76 -0.84
C ALA A 47 -5.97 -8.46 -1.40
N LEU A 48 -6.36 -7.19 -1.46
CA LEU A 48 -7.64 -6.75 -2.05
C LEU A 48 -7.66 -6.84 -3.58
N LYS A 49 -6.56 -6.52 -4.27
CA LYS A 49 -6.44 -6.67 -5.73
C LYS A 49 -6.58 -8.12 -6.17
N GLY A 50 -5.97 -9.06 -5.43
CA GLY A 50 -5.96 -10.48 -5.79
C GLY A 50 -7.27 -11.22 -5.53
N LYS A 51 -8.06 -10.76 -4.55
CA LYS A 51 -9.36 -11.36 -4.23
C LYS A 51 -10.46 -10.72 -5.06
N ARG A 52 -10.60 -11.17 -6.32
CA ARG A 52 -11.94 -11.25 -6.93
C ARG A 52 -12.76 -12.17 -6.02
N LEU A 53 -13.54 -11.60 -5.10
CA LEU A 53 -14.53 -12.35 -4.34
C LEU A 53 -15.32 -13.20 -5.36
N PRO A 54 -15.46 -14.53 -5.17
CA PRO A 54 -16.25 -15.38 -6.07
C PRO A 54 -17.74 -15.02 -6.05
N ILE A 55 -18.11 -14.01 -5.25
CA ILE A 55 -19.46 -13.54 -5.05
C ILE A 55 -19.64 -12.27 -5.89
N ARG A 56 -20.35 -12.39 -7.02
CA ARG A 56 -20.85 -11.24 -7.77
C ARG A 56 -22.07 -10.69 -7.04
N ILE A 57 -21.90 -9.56 -6.35
CA ILE A 57 -23.02 -8.81 -5.79
C ILE A 57 -23.63 -7.99 -6.94
N THR A 58 -24.75 -8.43 -7.47
CA THR A 58 -25.57 -7.67 -8.43
C THR A 58 -26.76 -7.05 -7.72
N LYS A 59 -27.12 -5.82 -8.08
CA LYS A 59 -28.32 -5.16 -7.57
C LYS A 59 -29.55 -5.89 -8.14
N MET A 60 -30.38 -6.48 -7.28
CA MET A 60 -31.70 -6.96 -7.70
C MET A 60 -32.55 -5.74 -8.08
N ALA A 61 -32.96 -5.65 -9.33
CA ALA A 61 -34.03 -4.75 -9.75
C ALA A 61 -35.36 -5.46 -9.49
N ALA A 62 -36.25 -4.84 -8.72
CA ALA A 62 -37.62 -5.31 -8.58
C ALA A 62 -38.28 -5.28 -9.96
N GLY A 63 -38.61 -6.46 -10.50
CA GLY A 63 -39.39 -6.56 -11.72
C GLY A 63 -40.77 -5.99 -11.44
N GLY A 64 -41.04 -4.79 -11.96
CA GLY A 64 -42.41 -4.33 -12.12
C GLY A 64 -43.12 -5.32 -13.03
N GLY A 65 -44.09 -6.05 -12.46
CA GLY A 65 -44.93 -6.98 -13.20
C GLY A 65 -45.67 -6.28 -14.34
N ALA A 66 -45.98 -7.08 -15.36
CA ALA A 66 -46.66 -6.68 -16.57
C ALA A 66 -47.90 -5.81 -16.32
N VAL A 67 -47.97 -4.69 -17.04
CA VAL A 67 -49.20 -4.00 -17.45
C VAL A 67 -49.11 -3.81 -18.96
#